data_AF-A0A2U1ME41-F1
#
_entry.id   AF-A0A2U1ME41-F1
#
_cell.length_a   1.000
_cell.length_b   1.000
_cell.length_c   1.000
_cell.angle_alpha   90.00
_cell.angle_beta   90.00
_cell.angle_gamma   90.00
#
_symmetry.space_group_name_H-M   'P 1'
#
loop_
_entity.id
_entity.type
_entity.pdbx_description
1 polymer ?
#
loop_
_entity_poly.entity_id
_entity_poly.type
_entity_poly.pdbx_seq_one_letter_code
_entity_poly.pdbx_strand_id
1 'polypeptide(L)'
;MADTPNKDELREACGSDELSHVFTFLKSQDITEDEGFLIRMGDDSTQLRSKLDKRNDTIDEVFSFGPDNEVAKAGEDCLVESQVRDHRRLDLMAQLLLLTREGIKEKKAHVEKIKAIQAQKRVRRS
;
A
#
# COMPACT_ATOMS: atom_id res chain seq x y z
N MET A 1 -21.37 30.42 15.69
CA MET A 1 -20.15 29.57 15.73
C MET A 1 -20.07 28.90 14.37
N ALA A 2 -18.89 28.83 13.75
CA ALA A 2 -18.75 28.12 12.48
C ALA A 2 -18.96 26.62 12.72
N ASP A 3 -19.81 26.00 11.92
CA ASP A 3 -20.14 24.58 12.00
C ASP A 3 -18.92 23.75 11.59
N THR A 4 -18.49 22.79 12.42
CA THR A 4 -17.30 21.95 12.15
C THR A 4 -17.60 20.46 12.22
N PRO A 5 -18.58 19.95 11.44
CA PRO A 5 -19.13 18.60 11.58
C PRO A 5 -18.06 17.51 11.59
N ASN A 6 -17.13 17.51 10.62
CA ASN A 6 -16.06 16.50 10.55
C ASN A 6 -15.16 16.48 11.79
N LYS A 7 -14.94 17.64 12.41
CA LYS A 7 -14.10 17.75 13.61
C LYS A 7 -14.89 17.28 14.84
N ASP A 8 -16.18 17.56 14.88
CA ASP A 8 -17.05 17.15 15.98
C ASP A 8 -17.27 15.63 15.96
N GLU A 9 -17.42 15.03 14.78
CA GLU A 9 -17.37 13.57 14.59
C GLU A 9 -16.05 12.97 15.09
N LEU A 10 -14.90 13.56 14.74
CA LEU A 10 -13.60 13.08 15.21
C LEU A 10 -13.42 13.24 16.72
N ARG A 11 -13.98 14.29 17.33
CA ARG A 11 -13.97 14.50 18.79
C ARG A 11 -14.79 13.44 19.49
N GLU A 12 -15.98 13.15 18.96
CA GLU A 12 -16.85 12.08 19.46
C GLU A 12 -16.16 10.72 19.35
N ALA A 13 -15.61 10.38 18.17
CA ALA A 13 -14.92 9.12 17.94
C ALA A 13 -13.65 8.96 18.80
N CYS A 14 -12.90 10.06 19.01
CA CYS A 14 -11.71 10.08 19.86
C CYS A 14 -12.05 10.15 21.36
N GLY A 15 -13.27 10.55 21.74
CA GLY A 15 -13.68 10.81 23.12
C GLY A 15 -12.94 11.98 23.78
N SER A 16 -12.46 12.97 23.01
CA SER A 16 -11.64 14.07 23.53
C SER A 16 -11.85 15.38 22.77
N ASP A 17 -12.09 16.47 23.50
CA ASP A 17 -12.16 17.83 22.96
C ASP A 17 -10.78 18.44 22.63
N GLU A 18 -9.71 17.84 23.18
CA GLU A 18 -8.34 18.29 22.99
C GLU A 18 -7.86 18.00 21.56
N LEU A 19 -7.57 19.06 20.80
CA LEU A 19 -7.17 18.98 19.39
C LEU A 19 -5.98 18.06 19.13
N SER A 20 -5.00 17.99 20.04
CA SER A 20 -3.86 17.11 19.88
C SER A 20 -4.28 15.64 19.87
N HIS A 21 -5.27 15.26 20.68
CA HIS A 21 -5.81 13.91 20.68
C HIS A 21 -6.58 13.64 19.39
N VAL A 22 -7.46 14.57 18.98
CA VAL A 22 -8.27 14.46 17.75
C VAL A 22 -7.38 14.21 16.51
N PHE A 23 -6.33 15.01 16.33
CA PHE A 23 -5.43 14.84 15.18
C PHE A 23 -4.52 13.63 15.29
N THR A 24 -4.09 13.27 16.50
CA THR A 24 -3.32 12.03 16.71
C THR A 24 -4.16 10.81 16.37
N PHE A 25 -5.42 10.79 16.81
CA PHE A 25 -6.38 9.73 16.53
C PHE A 25 -6.61 9.55 15.03
N LEU A 26 -6.90 10.65 14.31
CA LEU A 26 -7.05 10.62 12.85
C LEU A 26 -5.82 10.03 12.17
N LYS A 27 -4.61 10.50 12.55
CA LYS A 27 -3.37 9.99 11.96
C LYS A 27 -3.09 8.54 12.32
N SER A 28 -3.47 8.08 13.51
CA SER A 28 -3.35 6.68 13.90
C SER A 28 -4.27 5.79 13.08
N GLN A 29 -5.50 6.23 12.79
CA GLN A 29 -6.40 5.51 11.89
C GLN A 29 -5.81 5.42 10.48
N ASP A 30 -5.36 6.54 9.91
CA ASP A 30 -4.70 6.59 8.60
C ASP A 30 -3.49 5.62 8.51
N ILE A 31 -2.75 5.44 9.61
CA ILE A 31 -1.61 4.51 9.68
C ILE A 31 -2.10 3.07 9.68
N THR A 32 -3.10 2.74 10.48
CA THR A 32 -3.65 1.38 10.56
C THR A 32 -4.25 0.94 9.23
N GLU A 33 -4.94 1.85 8.52
CA GLU A 33 -5.49 1.57 7.20
C GLU A 33 -4.39 1.29 6.17
N ASP A 34 -3.33 2.11 6.15
CA ASP A 34 -2.17 1.91 5.29
C ASP A 34 -1.43 0.59 5.61
N GLU A 35 -1.26 0.25 6.89
CA GLU A 35 -0.63 -1.00 7.31
C GLU A 35 -1.47 -2.21 6.82
N GLY A 36 -2.81 -2.12 6.91
CA GLY A 36 -3.71 -3.13 6.34
C GLY A 36 -3.63 -3.21 4.81
N PHE A 37 -3.50 -2.07 4.13
CA PHE A 37 -3.28 -2.03 2.68
C PHE A 37 -1.98 -2.71 2.27
N LEU A 38 -0.87 -2.47 3.00
CA LEU A 38 0.43 -3.09 2.74
C LEU A 38 0.37 -4.63 2.81
N ILE A 39 -0.38 -5.18 3.77
CA ILE A 39 -0.55 -6.64 3.91
C ILE A 39 -1.26 -7.18 2.66
N ARG A 40 -2.45 -6.66 2.36
CA ARG A 40 -3.26 -7.15 1.23
C ARG A 40 -2.53 -7.03 -0.11
N MET A 41 -1.90 -5.88 -0.36
CA MET A 41 -1.17 -5.67 -1.62
C MET A 41 0.14 -6.48 -1.67
N GLY A 42 0.76 -6.76 -0.53
CA GLY A 42 1.90 -7.67 -0.44
C GLY A 42 1.52 -9.11 -0.82
N ASP A 43 0.36 -9.58 -0.35
CA ASP A 43 -0.18 -10.90 -0.70
C ASP A 43 -0.52 -10.97 -2.19
N ASP A 44 -1.22 -9.97 -2.73
CA ASP A 44 -1.55 -9.88 -4.16
C ASP A 44 -0.29 -9.88 -5.04
N SER A 45 0.76 -9.15 -4.63
CA SER A 45 2.05 -9.13 -5.34
C SER A 45 2.72 -10.51 -5.32
N THR A 46 2.65 -11.22 -4.19
CA THR A 46 3.22 -12.56 -4.04
C THR A 46 2.48 -13.58 -4.92
N GLN A 47 1.15 -13.54 -4.94
CA GLN A 47 0.33 -14.40 -5.79
C GLN A 47 0.60 -14.15 -7.29
N LEU A 48 0.68 -12.87 -7.69
CA LEU A 48 0.97 -12.52 -9.09
C LEU A 48 2.37 -12.97 -9.52
N ARG A 49 3.36 -12.86 -8.62
CA ARG A 49 4.72 -13.38 -8.88
C ARG A 49 4.71 -14.89 -9.08
N SER A 50 4.05 -15.64 -8.19
CA SER A 50 3.93 -17.10 -8.33
C SER A 50 3.24 -17.52 -9.64
N LYS A 51 2.20 -16.78 -10.06
CA LYS A 51 1.54 -17.00 -11.36
C LYS A 51 2.50 -16.80 -12.53
N LEU A 52 3.35 -15.77 -12.47
CA LEU A 52 4.36 -15.48 -13.50
C LEU A 52 5.46 -16.53 -13.51
N ASP A 53 5.96 -16.96 -12.35
CA ASP A 53 6.98 -18.01 -12.25
C ASP A 53 6.49 -19.29 -12.93
N LYS A 54 5.27 -19.74 -12.60
CA LYS A 54 4.66 -20.92 -13.25
C LYS A 54 4.47 -20.74 -14.75
N ARG A 55 4.20 -19.52 -15.22
CA ARG A 55 4.04 -19.23 -16.65
C ARG A 55 5.39 -19.28 -17.36
N ASN A 56 6.47 -18.83 -16.73
CA ASN A 56 7.83 -19.00 -17.27
C ASN A 56 8.18 -20.48 -17.41
N ASP A 57 7.87 -21.30 -16.40
CA ASP A 57 8.06 -22.76 -16.50
C ASP A 57 7.29 -23.34 -17.71
N THR A 58 6.06 -22.87 -17.93
CA THR A 58 5.24 -23.29 -19.09
C THR A 58 5.84 -22.84 -20.41
N ILE A 59 6.42 -21.63 -20.48
CA ILE A 59 7.11 -21.13 -21.67
C ILE A 59 8.32 -22.00 -21.99
N ASP A 60 9.12 -22.36 -20.98
CA ASP A 60 10.28 -23.24 -21.15
C ASP A 60 9.87 -24.64 -21.64
N GLU A 61 8.77 -25.19 -21.11
CA GLU A 61 8.17 -26.45 -21.59
C GLU A 61 7.74 -26.34 -23.05
N VAL A 62 7.03 -25.26 -23.43
CA VAL A 62 6.56 -25.04 -24.81
C VAL A 62 7.72 -24.85 -25.78
N PHE A 63 8.76 -24.12 -25.38
CA PHE A 63 9.98 -23.92 -26.16
C PHE A 63 10.68 -25.26 -26.47
N SER A 64 10.61 -26.22 -25.54
CA SER A 64 11.25 -27.54 -25.71
C SER A 64 10.69 -28.39 -26.87
N PHE A 65 9.51 -28.06 -27.40
CA PHE A 65 8.93 -28.72 -28.58
C PHE A 65 9.61 -28.31 -29.90
N GLY A 66 10.47 -27.29 -29.88
CA GLY A 66 11.27 -26.85 -31.01
C GLY A 66 10.52 -25.92 -31.99
N PRO A 67 11.28 -25.18 -32.83
CA PRO A 67 10.73 -24.12 -33.67
C PRO A 67 9.84 -24.61 -34.82
N ASP A 68 9.92 -25.89 -35.18
CA ASP A 68 9.16 -26.49 -36.28
C ASP A 68 7.71 -26.84 -35.86
N ASN A 69 7.42 -26.81 -34.56
CA ASN A 69 6.06 -26.97 -34.06
C ASN A 69 5.35 -25.61 -34.03
N GLU A 70 4.67 -25.28 -35.14
CA GLU A 70 4.00 -23.98 -35.33
C GLU A 70 2.98 -23.66 -34.22
N VAL A 71 2.29 -24.66 -33.69
CA VAL A 71 1.30 -24.48 -32.61
C VAL A 71 1.99 -24.18 -31.29
N ALA A 72 3.09 -24.88 -30.97
CA ALA A 72 3.89 -24.59 -29.79
C ALA A 72 4.45 -23.18 -29.84
N LYS A 73 5.04 -22.79 -30.98
CA LYS A 73 5.57 -21.42 -31.19
C LYS A 73 4.49 -20.35 -31.01
N ALA A 74 3.32 -20.52 -31.63
CA ALA A 74 2.21 -19.57 -31.45
C ALA A 74 1.73 -19.50 -29.99
N GLY A 75 1.74 -20.64 -29.28
CA GLY A 75 1.44 -20.70 -27.85
C GLY A 75 2.46 -19.95 -26.99
N GLU A 76 3.75 -20.12 -27.28
CA GLU A 76 4.85 -19.40 -26.63
C GLU A 76 4.70 -17.88 -26.79
N ASP A 77 4.52 -17.40 -28.02
CA ASP A 77 4.35 -15.98 -28.33
C ASP A 77 3.16 -15.40 -27.55
N CYS A 78 2.02 -16.10 -27.53
CA CYS A 78 0.83 -15.68 -26.78
C CYS A 78 1.10 -15.59 -25.26
N LEU A 79 1.85 -16.54 -24.71
CA LEU A 79 2.19 -16.55 -23.29
C LEU A 79 3.12 -15.39 -22.94
N VAL A 80 4.17 -15.16 -23.75
CA VAL A 80 5.12 -14.05 -23.61
C VAL A 80 4.41 -12.70 -23.68
N GLU A 81 3.55 -12.50 -24.68
CA GLU A 81 2.77 -11.26 -24.81
C GLU A 81 1.82 -11.04 -23.62
N SER A 82 1.18 -12.10 -23.14
CA SER A 82 0.22 -12.00 -22.04
C SER A 82 0.86 -11.60 -20.72
N GLN A 83 2.12 -11.95 -20.48
CA GLN A 83 2.80 -11.68 -19.21
C GLN A 83 3.44 -10.28 -19.11
N VAL A 84 3.62 -9.57 -20.23
CA VAL A 84 4.14 -8.18 -20.21
C VAL A 84 3.32 -7.28 -19.30
N ARG A 85 1.99 -7.36 -19.38
CA ARG A 85 1.08 -6.56 -18.54
C ARG A 85 1.12 -6.99 -17.08
N ASP A 86 1.28 -8.28 -16.81
CA ASP A 86 1.38 -8.82 -15.45
C ASP A 86 2.69 -8.36 -14.77
N HIS A 87 3.82 -8.33 -15.49
CA HIS A 87 5.07 -7.72 -14.99
C HIS A 87 4.92 -6.23 -14.72
N ARG A 88 4.31 -5.48 -15.63
CA ARG A 88 4.07 -4.04 -15.42
C ARG A 88 3.19 -3.79 -14.19
N ARG A 89 2.21 -4.67 -13.94
CA ARG A 89 1.38 -4.61 -12.74
C ARG A 89 2.20 -4.83 -11.46
N LEU A 90 3.15 -5.77 -11.46
CA LEU A 90 4.07 -5.95 -10.32
C LEU A 90 4.92 -4.70 -10.05
N ASP A 91 5.44 -4.04 -11.08
CA ASP A 91 6.23 -2.82 -10.91
C ASP A 91 5.42 -1.69 -10.27
N LEU A 92 4.16 -1.54 -10.68
CA LEU A 92 3.25 -0.54 -10.11
C LEU A 92 2.87 -0.87 -8.66
N MET A 93 2.62 -2.15 -8.36
CA MET A 93 2.39 -2.60 -6.98
C MET A 93 3.60 -2.31 -6.10
N ALA A 94 4.82 -2.58 -6.58
CA ALA A 94 6.05 -2.29 -5.84
C ALA A 94 6.20 -0.79 -5.52
N GLN A 95 5.88 0.08 -6.48
CA GLN A 95 5.89 1.53 -6.28
C GLN A 95 4.84 1.98 -5.26
N LEU A 96 3.62 1.46 -5.35
CA LEU A 96 2.55 1.76 -4.38
C LEU A 96 2.94 1.31 -2.97
N LEU A 97 3.45 0.09 -2.81
CA LEU A 97 3.94 -0.41 -1.53
C LEU A 97 5.04 0.48 -0.93
N LEU A 98 5.96 1.00 -1.76
CA LEU A 98 7.00 1.92 -1.31
C LEU A 98 6.40 3.24 -0.81
N LEU A 99 5.54 3.87 -1.63
CA LEU A 99 4.89 5.14 -1.29
C LEU A 99 4.06 5.03 -0.01
N THR A 100 3.31 3.94 0.16
CA THR A 100 2.54 3.72 1.40
C THR A 100 3.45 3.57 2.62
N ARG A 101 4.58 2.86 2.51
CA ARG A 101 5.56 2.76 3.63
C ARG A 101 6.15 4.11 4.00
N GLU A 102 6.46 4.95 3.01
CA GLU A 102 6.95 6.30 3.24
C GLU A 102 5.88 7.18 3.88
N GLY A 103 4.64 7.11 3.39
CA GLY A 103 3.48 7.80 3.96
C GLY A 103 3.23 7.42 5.42
N ILE A 104 3.36 6.15 5.79
CA ILE A 104 3.27 5.71 7.19
C ILE A 104 4.36 6.36 8.05
N LYS A 105 5.62 6.39 7.58
CA LYS A 105 6.72 7.03 8.31
C LYS A 105 6.45 8.51 8.52
N GLU A 106 5.96 9.19 7.49
CA GLU A 106 5.59 10.60 7.55
C GLU A 106 4.47 10.85 8.57
N LYS A 107 3.39 10.06 8.52
CA LYS A 107 2.27 10.14 9.47
C LYS A 107 2.74 9.89 10.92
N LYS A 108 3.64 8.93 11.14
CA LYS A 108 4.24 8.67 12.47
C LYS A 108 5.04 9.89 12.96
N ALA A 109 5.83 10.53 12.10
CA ALA A 109 6.54 11.76 12.44
C ALA A 109 5.59 12.93 12.78
N HIS A 110 4.47 13.06 12.05
CA HIS A 110 3.45 14.08 12.34
C HIS A 110 2.80 13.88 13.72
N VAL A 111 2.53 12.64 14.11
CA VAL A 111 2.02 12.32 15.46
C VAL A 111 2.99 12.77 16.54
N GLU A 112 4.28 12.47 16.39
CA GLU A 112 5.30 12.89 17.37
C GLU A 112 5.45 14.41 17.43
N LYS A 113 5.36 15.10 16.28
CA LYS A 113 5.34 16.57 16.23
C LYS A 113 4.15 17.16 17.01
N ILE A 114 2.95 16.58 16.86
CA ILE A 114 1.75 17.02 17.59
C ILE A 114 1.93 16.83 19.10
N LYS A 115 2.43 15.66 19.52
CA LYS A 115 2.70 15.38 20.95
C LYS A 115 3.71 16.35 21.54
N ALA A 116 4.80 16.66 20.82
CA ALA A 116 5.82 17.59 21.27
C ALA A 116 5.26 19.00 21.49
N ILE A 117 4.46 19.51 20.56
CA ILE A 117 3.79 20.82 20.69
C ILE A 117 2.87 20.83 21.91
N GLN A 118 2.10 19.76 22.11
CA GLN A 118 1.19 19.66 23.25
C GLN A 118 1.95 19.63 24.59
N ALA A 119 3.07 18.91 24.67
CA ALA A 119 3.92 18.88 25.86
C ALA A 119 4.49 20.27 26.19
N GLN A 120 5.04 20.98 25.19
CA GLN A 120 5.54 22.35 25.38
C GLN A 120 4.45 23.31 25.88
N LYS A 121 3.22 23.17 25.38
CA LYS A 121 2.09 23.99 25.83
C LYS A 121 1.71 23.72 27.28
N ARG A 122 1.82 22.47 27.76
CA ARG A 122 1.58 22.12 29.16
C ARG A 122 2.64 22.72 30.09
N VAL A 123 3.92 22.66 29.70
CA VAL A 123 5.04 23.26 30.46
C VAL A 123 4.94 24.79 30.54
N ARG A 124 4.47 25.47 29.49
CA ARG A 124 4.28 26.95 29.52
C ARG A 124 3.10 27.40 30.38
N ARG A 125 2.23 26.48 30.80
CA ARG A 125 1.02 26.77 31.58
C ARG A 125 1.16 26.41 33.07
N SER A 126 2.22 25.69 33.44
CA SER A 126 2.62 25.39 34.83
C SER A 126 3.56 26.46 35.35
#